data_AF-A0AA96EKZ2-F1
#
_entry.id   AF-A0AA96EKZ2-F1
#
_cell.length_a   1.000
_cell.length_b   1.000
_cell.length_c   1.000
_cell.angle_alpha   90.00
_cell.angle_beta   90.00
_cell.angle_gamma   90.00
#
_symmetry.space_group_name_H-M   'P 1'
#
loop_
_entity.id
_entity.type
_entity.pdbx_description
1 polymer ?
#
loop_
_entity_poly.entity_id
_entity_poly.type
_entity_poly.pdbx_seq_one_letter_code
_entity_poly.pdbx_strand_id
1 'polypeptide(L)' 'MGKIRTFLCIAALAATSALSGCVVVPAHGYGGHVWVPGYWASPHVWVEGHWRYR' A
#
# COMPACT_ATOMS: atom_id res chain seq x y z
N MET A 1 -31.61 -15.82 -2.64
CA MET A 1 -30.98 -14.66 -3.32
C MET A 1 -30.23 -13.70 -2.38
N GLY A 2 -30.61 -13.51 -1.11
CA GLY A 2 -29.91 -12.59 -0.20
C GLY A 2 -28.49 -13.00 0.19
N LYS A 3 -28.28 -14.27 0.58
CA LYS A 3 -26.98 -14.79 1.04
C LYS A 3 -25.85 -14.65 0.01
N ILE A 4 -26.14 -14.91 -1.27
CA ILE A 4 -25.17 -14.77 -2.38
C ILE A 4 -24.70 -13.32 -2.55
N ARG A 5 -25.62 -12.34 -2.42
CA ARG A 5 -25.26 -10.92 -2.50
C ARG A 5 -24.38 -10.52 -1.32
N THR A 6 -24.67 -11.01 -0.12
CA THR A 6 -23.85 -10.78 1.07
C THR A 6 -22.43 -11.34 0.91
N PHE A 7 -22.29 -12.57 0.39
CA PHE A 7 -20.98 -13.16 0.13
C PHE A 7 -20.17 -12.36 -0.91
N LEU A 8 -20.81 -11.88 -1.97
CA LEU A 8 -20.16 -11.03 -2.98
C LEU A 8 -19.64 -9.71 -2.39
N CYS A 9 -20.42 -9.05 -1.52
CA CYS A 9 -19.98 -7.82 -0.87
C CYS A 9 -18.76 -8.04 0.03
N ILE A 10 -18.76 -9.12 0.81
CA ILE A 10 -17.63 -9.46 1.68
C ILE A 10 -16.37 -9.76 0.86
N ALA A 11 -16.50 -10.52 -0.22
CA ALA A 11 -15.39 -10.83 -1.12
C ALA A 11 -14.82 -9.57 -1.79
N ALA A 12 -15.69 -8.65 -2.23
CA ALA A 12 -15.27 -7.38 -2.82
C ALA A 12 -14.51 -6.49 -1.83
N LEU A 13 -14.98 -6.40 -0.58
CA LEU A 13 -14.32 -5.64 0.48
C LEU A 13 -12.96 -6.24 0.87
N ALA A 14 -12.87 -7.57 0.94
CA ALA A 14 -11.61 -8.24 1.21
C ALA A 14 -10.59 -8.01 0.07
N ALA A 15 -11.06 -8.05 -1.18
CA ALA A 15 -10.21 -7.80 -2.35
C ALA A 15 -9.68 -6.35 -2.39
N THR A 16 -10.51 -5.34 -2.14
CA THR A 16 -10.06 -3.94 -2.11
C THR A 16 -9.08 -3.68 -0.96
N SER A 17 -9.30 -4.32 0.19
CA SER A 17 -8.38 -4.21 1.34
C SER A 17 -7.02 -4.83 1.05
N ALA A 18 -7.00 -6.01 0.40
CA ALA A 18 -5.76 -6.66 -0.02
C ALA A 18 -5.00 -5.85 -1.08
N LEU A 19 -5.72 -5.18 -1.99
CA LEU A 19 -5.13 -4.35 -3.06
C LEU A 19 -4.66 -2.99 -2.56
N SER A 20 -5.18 -2.48 -1.44
CA SER A 20 -4.75 -1.19 -0.86
C SER A 20 -3.27 -1.18 -0.44
N GLY A 21 -2.65 -2.34 -0.24
CA GLY A 21 -1.21 -2.49 0.02
C GLY A 21 -0.36 -2.75 -1.23
N CYS A 22 -0.99 -3.01 -2.38
CA CYS A 22 -0.30 -3.33 -3.64
C CYS A 22 0.03 -2.06 -4.43
N VAL A 23 0.69 -1.09 -3.81
CA VAL A 23 1.32 -0.01 -4.56
C VAL A 23 2.61 -0.56 -5.17
N VAL A 24 2.50 -1.16 -6.37
CA VAL A 24 3.68 -1.48 -7.17
C VAL A 24 4.23 -0.17 -7.71
N VAL A 25 5.12 0.47 -6.94
CA VAL A 25 5.91 1.60 -7.44
C VAL A 25 6.86 1.00 -8.48
N PRO A 26 6.77 1.38 -9.77
CA PRO A 26 7.77 0.96 -10.73
C PRO A 26 9.11 1.49 -10.22
N ALA A 27 10.10 0.61 -10.08
CA ALA A 27 11.48 1.01 -9.79
C ALA A 27 12.01 1.74 -11.02
N HIS A 28 11.58 2.98 -11.23
CA HIS A 28 12.05 3.79 -12.34
C HIS A 28 13.45 4.28 -11.97
N GLY A 29 14.43 3.42 -12.26
CA GLY A 29 15.85 3.66 -12.05
C GLY A 29 16.42 4.67 -13.03
N TYR A 30 15.91 5.91 -13.01
CA TYR A 30 16.59 7.05 -13.60
C TYR A 30 17.13 7.94 -12.49
N GLY A 31 18.41 7.71 -12.18
CA GLY A 31 19.25 8.60 -11.39
C GLY A 31 19.12 8.39 -9.89
N GLY A 32 19.92 7.50 -9.29
CA GLY A 32 20.39 7.57 -7.89
C GLY A 32 19.37 7.73 -6.74
N HIS A 33 18.07 7.75 -7.01
CA HIS A 33 17.02 8.02 -6.05
C HIS A 33 16.20 6.75 -5.83
N VAL A 34 16.07 6.37 -4.57
CA VAL A 34 15.25 5.23 -4.16
C VAL A 34 14.07 5.79 -3.38
N TRP A 35 12.86 5.37 -3.76
CA TRP A 35 11.67 5.66 -2.97
C TRP A 35 11.70 4.86 -1.66
N VAL A 36 11.62 5.55 -0.54
CA VAL A 36 11.47 4.95 0.79
C VAL A 36 9.99 5.06 1.17
N PRO A 37 9.26 3.94 1.35
CA PRO A 37 7.87 3.99 1.79
C PRO A 37 7.77 4.56 3.21
N GLY A 38 6.65 5.21 3.52
CA GLY A 38 6.39 5.70 4.87
C GLY A 38 6.31 4.56 5.88
N TYR A 39 6.77 4.80 7.10
CA TYR A 39 6.82 3.79 8.16
C TYR A 39 6.63 4.40 9.54
N TRP A 40 6.17 3.57 10.48
CA TRP A 40 6.13 3.93 11.90
C TRP A 40 7.51 3.75 12.52
N ALA A 41 8.12 4.85 12.94
CA ALA A 41 9.35 4.84 13.71
C ALA A 41 9.03 4.81 15.21
N SER A 42 9.91 4.21 16.00
CA SER A 42 9.86 4.35 17.45
C SER A 42 10.14 5.82 17.84
N PRO A 43 9.45 6.40 18.84
CA PRO A 43 8.45 5.80 19.73
C PRO A 43 7.00 6.15 19.33
N HIS A 44 6.56 5.82 18.11
CA HIS A 44 5.24 6.15 17.50
C HIS A 44 5.20 7.46 16.71
N VAL A 45 6.19 7.68 15.85
CA VAL A 45 6.17 8.78 14.87
C VAL A 45 5.93 8.19 13.48
N TRP A 46 4.96 8.74 12.75
CA TRP A 46 4.80 8.43 11.34
C TRP A 46 5.86 9.19 10.54
N VAL A 47 6.69 8.45 9.82
CA VAL A 47 7.66 9.01 8.87
C VAL A 47 7.02 8.91 7.49
N GLU A 48 6.76 10.07 6.88
CA GLU A 48 6.23 10.11 5.52
C GLU A 48 7.23 9.52 4.50
N GLY A 49 6.67 8.90 3.46
CA GLY A 49 7.48 8.38 2.36
C GLY A 49 8.21 9.50 1.63
N HIS A 50 9.47 9.26 1.26
CA HIS A 50 10.29 10.25 0.59
C HIS A 50 11.28 9.62 -0.38
N TRP A 51 11.74 10.44 -1.33
CA TRP A 51 12.85 10.07 -2.20
C TRP A 51 14.17 10.23 -1.45
N ARG A 52 14.97 9.17 -1.43
CA ARG A 52 16.30 9.16 -0.82
C ARG A 52 17.37 9.05 -1.90
N TYR A 53 18.38 9.91 -1.80
CA TYR A 53 19.61 9.81 -2.59
C TYR A 53 20.50 8.70 -2.00
N ARG A 54 21.10 7.87 -2.86
CA ARG A 54 22.09 6.88 -2.45
C ARG A 54 23.47 7.50 -2.25
#